data_AF-A0A372QCQ9-F1
#
_entry.id   AF-A0A372QCQ9-F1
#
_cell.length_a   1.000
_cell.length_b   1.000
_cell.length_c   1.000
_cell.angle_alpha   90.00
_cell.angle_beta   90.00
_cell.angle_gamma   90.00
#
_symmetry.space_group_name_H-M   'P 1'
#
loop_
_entity.id
_entity.type
_entity.pdbx_description
1 polymer ?
#
loop_
_entity_poly.entity_id
_entity_poly.type
_entity_poly.pdbx_seq_one_letter_code
_entity_poly.pdbx_strand_id
1 'polypeptide(L)'
;MEEYVKILQEMILDDDFIVIKFFRRIDCAFSQKDQAEECFREALKILVSKDDEYSRKAKNLLGNFDNYVNSYSIRQYWNGLKIREERDKSRTDQFLLEEKKEQHLCLIDSNVITEHNHSSNRLTLESSKSKLNDEIDNFFQSNPEQRSTNPIKKRRKSETISNEQGISNEADNEKDKAESEAQNSISISEEDDSSDYIPISEDDENSDYIPRYHNNSLIEFLRFFSP
;
A
#
# COMPACT_ATOMS: atom_id res chain seq x y z
N MET A 1 30.53 -3.55 19.21
CA MET A 1 31.97 -3.19 19.22
C MET A 1 32.87 -4.36 18.84
N GLU A 2 32.80 -5.51 19.52
CA GLU A 2 33.69 -6.65 19.19
C GLU A 2 33.56 -7.12 17.73
N GLU A 3 32.34 -7.12 17.19
CA GLU A 3 32.07 -7.44 15.79
C GLU A 3 32.75 -6.47 14.81
N TYR A 4 32.65 -5.16 15.03
CA TYR A 4 33.32 -4.16 14.20
C TYR A 4 34.84 -4.29 14.23
N VAL A 5 35.40 -4.67 15.38
CA VAL A 5 36.84 -4.95 15.50
C VAL A 5 37.21 -6.17 14.67
N LYS A 6 36.44 -7.26 14.72
CA LYS A 6 36.68 -8.46 13.89
C LYS A 6 36.60 -8.15 12.40
N ILE A 7 35.54 -7.46 11.97
CA ILE A 7 35.36 -7.01 10.58
C ILE A 7 36.57 -6.18 10.14
N LEU A 8 37.04 -5.25 10.97
CA LEU A 8 38.20 -4.44 10.63
C LEU A 8 39.49 -5.28 10.57
N GLN A 9 39.71 -6.21 11.50
CA GLN A 9 40.88 -7.10 11.50
C GLN A 9 40.97 -7.93 10.21
N GLU A 10 39.84 -8.43 9.70
CA GLU A 10 39.80 -9.25 8.48
C GLU A 10 40.34 -8.53 7.24
N MET A 11 40.25 -7.21 7.18
CA MET A 11 40.56 -6.44 5.96
C MET A 11 41.64 -5.37 6.14
N ILE A 12 41.97 -4.96 7.38
CA ILE A 12 42.88 -3.84 7.62
C ILE A 12 44.30 -4.15 7.14
N LEU A 13 44.74 -5.42 7.13
CA LEU A 13 46.08 -5.78 6.68
C LEU A 13 46.24 -5.76 5.15
N ASP A 14 45.14 -5.84 4.40
CA ASP A 14 45.17 -5.80 2.93
C ASP A 14 45.78 -4.50 2.41
N ASP A 15 46.72 -4.59 1.46
CA ASP A 15 47.36 -3.41 0.87
C ASP A 15 46.33 -2.49 0.17
N ASP A 16 45.28 -3.09 -0.41
CA ASP A 16 44.17 -2.38 -1.06
C ASP A 16 43.04 -2.01 -0.09
N PHE A 17 43.31 -1.94 1.21
CA PHE A 17 42.30 -1.52 2.19
C PHE A 17 41.89 -0.07 1.94
N ILE A 18 40.58 0.13 1.79
CA ILE A 18 39.95 1.45 1.76
C ILE A 18 38.81 1.46 2.77
N VAL A 19 38.61 2.59 3.46
CA VAL A 19 37.59 2.71 4.53
C VAL A 19 36.17 2.42 4.02
N ILE A 20 35.90 2.67 2.73
CA ILE A 20 34.62 2.31 2.09
C ILE A 20 34.33 0.81 2.18
N LYS A 21 35.35 -0.06 2.10
CA LYS A 21 35.18 -1.53 2.26
C LYS A 21 34.64 -1.86 3.64
N PHE A 22 35.15 -1.19 4.67
CA PHE A 22 34.65 -1.33 6.04
C PHE A 22 33.19 -0.91 6.14
N PHE A 23 32.84 0.31 5.69
CA PHE A 23 31.45 0.81 5.72
C PHE A 23 30.47 -0.06 4.93
N ARG A 24 30.90 -0.59 3.77
CA ARG A 24 30.09 -1.53 2.99
C ARG A 24 29.87 -2.86 3.72
N ARG A 25 30.83 -3.32 4.52
CA ARG A 25 30.76 -4.61 5.21
C ARG A 25 29.85 -4.59 6.43
N ILE A 26 29.76 -3.44 7.11
CA ILE A 26 28.88 -3.24 8.28
C ILE A 26 27.43 -2.89 7.88
N ASP A 27 27.16 -2.77 6.58
CA ASP A 27 25.82 -2.58 5.98
C ASP A 27 24.97 -1.49 6.65
N CYS A 28 25.51 -0.27 6.69
CA CYS A 28 24.86 0.86 7.32
C CYS A 28 24.02 1.70 6.35
N ALA A 29 22.89 2.20 6.85
CA ALA A 29 22.09 3.23 6.20
C ALA A 29 22.83 4.58 6.22
N PHE A 30 22.47 5.49 5.31
CA PHE A 30 23.01 6.86 5.29
C PHE A 30 22.69 7.60 6.60
N SER A 31 21.50 7.38 7.15
CA SER A 31 21.09 7.92 8.46
C SER A 31 22.03 7.53 9.62
N GLN A 32 22.79 6.45 9.46
CA GLN A 32 23.73 5.91 10.46
C GLN A 32 25.19 6.32 10.19
N LYS A 33 25.44 7.22 9.25
CA LYS A 33 26.79 7.66 8.85
C LYS A 33 27.67 8.01 10.06
N ASP A 34 27.21 8.92 10.92
CA ASP A 34 28.02 9.40 12.05
C ASP A 34 28.31 8.27 13.05
N GLN A 35 27.35 7.36 13.24
CA GLN A 35 27.54 6.17 14.07
C GLN A 35 28.56 5.21 13.45
N ALA A 36 28.51 5.00 12.13
CA ALA A 36 29.45 4.15 11.40
C ALA A 36 30.89 4.68 11.48
N GLU A 37 31.06 6.00 11.32
CA GLU A 37 32.35 6.68 11.48
C GLU A 37 32.89 6.55 12.90
N GLU A 38 32.04 6.70 13.92
CA GLU A 38 32.46 6.52 15.32
C GLU A 38 32.80 5.06 15.62
N CYS A 39 32.03 4.10 15.11
CA CYS A 39 32.33 2.68 15.25
C CYS A 39 33.67 2.31 14.59
N PHE A 40 33.99 2.90 13.44
CA PHE A 40 35.30 2.76 12.81
C PHE A 40 36.41 3.35 13.70
N ARG A 41 36.21 4.54 14.26
CA ARG A 41 37.16 5.21 15.16
C ARG A 41 37.44 4.38 16.41
N GLU A 42 36.39 3.88 17.05
CA GLU A 42 36.51 3.05 18.26
C GLU A 42 37.14 1.69 17.97
N ALA A 43 36.82 1.06 16.84
CA ALA A 43 37.47 -0.18 16.43
C ALA A 43 38.98 0.02 16.23
N LEU A 44 39.39 1.13 15.59
CA LEU A 44 40.79 1.50 15.47
C LEU A 44 41.47 1.71 16.82
N LYS A 45 40.85 2.44 17.76
CA LYS A 45 41.40 2.65 19.11
C LYS A 45 41.65 1.32 19.84
N ILE A 46 40.70 0.37 19.73
CA ILE A 46 40.86 -0.97 20.30
C ILE A 46 42.05 -1.70 19.68
N LEU A 47 42.20 -1.68 18.35
CA LEU A 47 43.36 -2.31 17.68
C LEU A 47 44.69 -1.66 18.07
N VAL A 48 44.73 -0.34 18.20
CA VAL A 48 45.91 0.39 18.69
C VAL A 48 46.30 -0.07 20.10
N SER A 49 45.32 -0.32 20.98
CA SER A 49 45.56 -0.71 22.37
C SER A 49 46.11 -2.13 22.55
N LYS A 50 45.87 -3.03 21.60
CA LYS A 50 46.33 -4.43 21.65
C LYS A 50 47.83 -4.60 21.34
N ASP A 51 48.42 -3.59 20.72
CA ASP A 51 49.83 -3.56 20.28
C ASP A 51 50.28 -4.82 19.51
N ASP A 52 49.39 -5.30 18.64
CA ASP A 52 49.58 -6.49 17.79
C ASP A 52 49.97 -6.12 16.34
N GLU A 53 49.92 -7.09 15.42
CA GLU A 53 50.22 -6.88 14.00
C GLU A 53 49.33 -5.81 13.33
N TYR A 54 48.11 -5.61 13.83
CA TYR A 54 47.16 -4.62 13.32
C TYR A 54 47.46 -3.21 13.85
N SER A 55 48.06 -3.10 15.05
CA SER A 55 48.32 -1.84 15.77
C SER A 55 49.01 -0.78 14.91
N ARG A 56 50.05 -1.16 14.16
CA ARG A 56 50.80 -0.20 13.32
C ARG A 56 49.93 0.45 12.25
N LYS A 57 49.11 -0.35 11.54
CA LYS A 57 48.23 0.17 10.48
C LYS A 57 47.05 0.92 11.09
N ALA A 58 46.52 0.45 12.22
CA ALA A 58 45.49 1.15 12.97
C ALA A 58 45.96 2.52 13.49
N LYS A 59 47.19 2.63 14.01
CA LYS A 59 47.81 3.91 14.44
C LYS A 59 47.89 4.91 13.28
N ASN A 60 48.31 4.46 12.10
CA ASN A 60 48.38 5.31 10.91
C ASN A 60 46.98 5.81 10.46
N LEU A 61 46.01 4.90 10.39
CA LEU A 61 44.63 5.25 10.03
C LEU A 61 44.00 6.19 11.05
N LEU A 62 44.22 5.96 12.34
CA LEU A 62 43.68 6.80 13.41
C LEU A 62 44.33 8.19 13.43
N GLY A 63 45.64 8.28 13.17
CA GLY A 63 46.35 9.57 13.07
C GLY A 63 45.93 10.42 11.88
N ASN A 64 45.48 9.78 10.80
CA ASN A 64 45.00 10.43 9.57
C ASN A 64 43.49 10.29 9.38
N PHE A 65 42.74 10.02 10.45
CA PHE A 65 41.35 9.61 10.38
C PHE A 65 40.48 10.57 9.58
N ASP A 66 40.60 11.87 9.87
CA ASP A 66 39.78 12.90 9.23
C ASP A 66 40.06 13.00 7.73
N ASN A 67 41.29 12.73 7.29
CA ASN A 67 41.64 12.72 5.87
C ASN A 67 40.99 11.54 5.15
N TYR A 68 40.93 10.37 5.78
CA TYR A 68 40.29 9.20 5.20
C TYR A 68 38.77 9.38 5.17
N VAL A 69 38.15 9.67 6.31
CA VAL A 69 36.70 9.79 6.46
C VAL A 69 36.12 10.94 5.64
N ASN A 70 36.82 12.07 5.54
CA ASN A 70 36.40 13.21 4.71
C ASN A 70 36.94 13.16 3.27
N SER A 71 37.51 12.03 2.84
CA SER A 71 37.96 11.88 1.45
C SER A 71 36.82 12.03 0.46
N TYR A 72 37.15 12.46 -0.76
CA TYR A 72 36.17 12.60 -1.84
C TYR A 72 35.38 11.30 -2.08
N SER A 73 36.08 10.16 -2.13
CA SER A 73 35.46 8.85 -2.39
C SER A 73 34.47 8.45 -1.30
N ILE A 74 34.77 8.73 -0.02
CA ILE A 74 33.84 8.43 1.08
C ILE A 74 32.63 9.36 1.04
N ARG A 75 32.83 10.65 0.74
CA ARG A 75 31.71 11.57 0.53
C ARG A 75 30.79 11.12 -0.60
N GLN A 76 31.36 10.69 -1.72
CA GLN A 76 30.58 10.16 -2.84
C GLN A 76 29.84 8.87 -2.48
N TYR A 77 30.48 7.98 -1.72
CA TYR A 77 29.84 6.78 -1.21
C TYR A 77 28.60 7.11 -0.36
N TRP A 78 28.74 8.00 0.63
CA TRP A 78 27.62 8.41 1.49
C TRP A 78 26.53 9.15 0.71
N ASN A 79 26.90 10.04 -0.20
CA ASN A 79 25.93 10.73 -1.06
C ASN A 79 25.14 9.73 -1.94
N GLY A 80 25.82 8.71 -2.46
CA GLY A 80 25.17 7.64 -3.23
C GLY A 80 24.15 6.86 -2.41
N LEU A 81 24.46 6.55 -1.15
CA LEU A 81 23.51 5.93 -0.22
C LEU A 81 22.32 6.84 0.07
N LYS A 82 22.57 8.13 0.34
CA LYS A 82 21.50 9.13 0.55
C LYS A 82 20.53 9.18 -0.62
N ILE A 83 21.05 9.29 -1.85
CA ILE A 83 20.24 9.36 -3.07
C ILE A 83 19.41 8.08 -3.24
N ARG A 84 20.00 6.91 -2.94
CA ARG A 84 19.31 5.63 -3.04
C ARG A 84 18.15 5.55 -2.06
N GLU A 85 18.38 5.88 -0.79
CA GLU A 85 17.33 5.88 0.24
C GLU A 85 16.17 6.81 -0.13
N GLU A 86 16.46 8.04 -0.55
CA GLU A 86 15.42 8.99 -0.97
C GLU A 86 14.64 8.49 -2.20
N ARG A 87 15.34 7.87 -3.17
CA ARG A 87 14.70 7.28 -4.35
C ARG A 87 13.79 6.12 -3.99
N ASP A 88 14.26 5.23 -3.12
CA ASP A 88 13.49 4.05 -2.71
C ASP A 88 12.25 4.48 -1.91
N LYS A 89 12.40 5.47 -1.01
CA LYS A 89 11.27 6.11 -0.33
C LYS A 89 10.26 6.69 -1.32
N SER A 90 10.72 7.48 -2.29
CA SER A 90 9.85 8.09 -3.31
C SER A 90 9.10 7.04 -4.14
N ARG A 91 9.76 5.92 -4.48
CA ARG A 91 9.14 4.80 -5.19
C ARG A 91 8.05 4.12 -4.35
N THR A 92 8.31 3.90 -3.06
CA THR A 92 7.32 3.36 -2.14
C THR A 92 6.11 4.28 -2.01
N ASP A 93 6.33 5.59 -1.88
CA ASP A 93 5.25 6.58 -1.81
C ASP A 93 4.41 6.61 -3.10
N GLN A 94 5.06 6.50 -4.27
CA GLN A 94 4.38 6.41 -5.55
C GLN A 94 3.50 5.15 -5.65
N PHE A 95 4.02 4.00 -5.23
CA PHE A 95 3.26 2.75 -5.22
C PHE A 95 2.03 2.85 -4.32
N LEU A 96 2.21 3.38 -3.10
CA LEU A 96 1.13 3.58 -2.14
C LEU A 96 0.07 4.56 -2.65
N LEU A 97 0.48 5.61 -3.37
CA LEU A 97 -0.44 6.55 -3.99
C LEU A 97 -1.30 5.88 -5.06
N GLU A 98 -0.70 5.04 -5.91
CA GLU A 98 -1.43 4.35 -6.97
C GLU A 98 -2.44 3.35 -6.40
N GLU A 99 -2.04 2.58 -5.37
CA GLU A 99 -2.94 1.69 -4.64
C GLU A 99 -4.15 2.45 -4.06
N LYS A 100 -3.92 3.62 -3.47
CA LYS A 100 -5.01 4.46 -2.94
C LYS A 100 -5.97 4.95 -4.02
N LYS A 101 -5.47 5.28 -5.22
CA LYS A 101 -6.34 5.67 -6.34
C LYS A 101 -7.20 4.50 -6.79
N GLU A 102 -6.63 3.30 -6.89
CA GLU A 102 -7.36 2.09 -7.25
C GLU A 102 -8.47 1.80 -6.24
N GLN A 103 -8.16 1.86 -4.94
CA GLN A 103 -9.15 1.73 -3.87
C GLN A 103 -10.28 2.75 -3.99
N HIS A 104 -9.96 4.01 -4.29
CA HIS A 104 -10.95 5.06 -4.49
C HIS A 104 -11.87 4.79 -5.69
N LEU A 105 -11.33 4.26 -6.79
CA LEU A 105 -12.14 3.85 -7.95
C LEU A 105 -13.11 2.72 -7.57
N CYS A 106 -12.64 1.69 -6.87
CA CYS A 106 -13.51 0.62 -6.39
C CYS A 106 -14.63 1.12 -5.47
N LEU A 107 -14.34 2.12 -4.62
CA LEU A 107 -15.34 2.74 -3.75
C LEU A 107 -16.42 3.47 -4.56
N ILE A 108 -16.04 4.20 -5.62
CA ILE A 108 -17.01 4.84 -6.52
C ILE A 108 -17.91 3.80 -7.18
N ASP A 109 -17.32 2.75 -7.76
CA ASP A 109 -18.09 1.70 -8.44
C ASP A 109 -19.04 0.99 -7.47
N SER A 110 -18.57 0.71 -6.25
CA SER A 110 -19.40 0.14 -5.18
C SER A 110 -20.58 1.04 -4.81
N ASN A 111 -20.35 2.35 -4.69
CA ASN A 111 -21.40 3.32 -4.40
C ASN A 111 -22.44 3.39 -5.52
N VAL A 112 -21.99 3.43 -6.78
CA VAL A 112 -22.88 3.44 -7.96
C VAL A 112 -23.76 2.18 -7.99
N ILE A 113 -23.18 1.01 -7.77
CA ILE A 113 -23.93 -0.26 -7.73
C ILE A 113 -24.96 -0.22 -6.59
N THR A 114 -24.56 0.27 -5.42
CA THR A 114 -25.42 0.36 -4.23
C THR A 114 -26.60 1.31 -4.48
N GLU A 115 -26.35 2.48 -5.04
CA GLU A 115 -27.39 3.45 -5.40
C GLU A 115 -28.34 2.90 -6.48
N HIS A 116 -27.79 2.24 -7.50
CA HIS A 116 -28.58 1.59 -8.53
C HIS A 116 -29.49 0.51 -7.95
N ASN A 117 -28.98 -0.32 -7.04
CA ASN A 117 -29.75 -1.36 -6.36
C ASN A 117 -30.86 -0.76 -5.49
N HIS A 118 -30.54 0.27 -4.71
CA HIS A 118 -31.52 0.98 -3.89
C HIS A 118 -32.64 1.60 -4.75
N SER A 119 -32.27 2.27 -5.84
CA SER A 119 -33.23 2.89 -6.77
C SER A 119 -34.10 1.85 -7.48
N SER A 120 -33.51 0.74 -7.95
CA SER A 120 -34.23 -0.36 -8.59
C SER A 120 -35.23 -1.03 -7.66
N ASN A 121 -34.84 -1.25 -6.40
CA ASN A 121 -35.73 -1.81 -5.38
C ASN A 121 -36.91 -0.88 -5.10
N ARG A 122 -36.67 0.44 -5.02
CA ARG A 122 -37.73 1.44 -4.85
C ARG A 122 -38.73 1.40 -6.01
N LEU A 123 -38.25 1.43 -7.25
CA LEU A 123 -39.11 1.39 -8.44
C LEU A 123 -39.95 0.10 -8.52
N THR A 124 -39.34 -1.04 -8.17
CA THR A 124 -40.06 -2.32 -8.13
C THR A 124 -41.19 -2.27 -7.10
N LEU A 125 -40.92 -1.75 -5.91
CA LEU A 125 -41.93 -1.58 -4.86
C LEU A 125 -43.05 -0.63 -5.27
N GLU A 126 -42.72 0.50 -5.91
CA GLU A 126 -43.68 1.48 -6.40
C GLU A 126 -44.56 0.89 -7.52
N SER A 127 -43.98 0.13 -8.45
CA SER A 127 -44.73 -0.57 -9.51
C SER A 127 -45.65 -1.66 -8.96
N SER A 128 -45.22 -2.40 -7.94
CA SER A 128 -46.09 -3.37 -7.27
C SER A 128 -47.25 -2.69 -6.53
N LYS A 129 -47.00 -1.53 -5.89
CA LYS A 129 -48.05 -0.74 -5.25
C LYS A 129 -49.05 -0.16 -6.25
N SER A 130 -48.58 0.36 -7.39
CA SER A 130 -49.48 0.90 -8.41
C SER A 130 -50.36 -0.19 -9.01
N LYS A 131 -49.81 -1.38 -9.30
CA LYS A 131 -50.59 -2.53 -9.78
C LYS A 131 -51.64 -2.98 -8.77
N LEU A 132 -51.31 -2.99 -7.47
CA LEU A 132 -52.28 -3.29 -6.42
C LEU A 132 -53.40 -2.24 -6.35
N ASN A 133 -53.05 -0.96 -6.47
CA ASN A 133 -54.05 0.11 -6.47
C ASN A 133 -54.97 0.02 -7.70
N ASP A 134 -54.41 -0.25 -8.88
CA ASP A 134 -55.20 -0.46 -10.10
C ASP A 134 -56.09 -1.71 -9.98
N GLU A 135 -55.61 -2.80 -9.38
CA GLU A 135 -56.39 -4.01 -9.12
C GLU A 135 -57.55 -3.73 -8.15
N ILE A 136 -57.30 -2.96 -7.09
CA ILE A 136 -58.31 -2.54 -6.12
C ILE A 136 -59.34 -1.61 -6.78
N ASP A 137 -58.90 -0.62 -7.55
CA ASP A 137 -59.80 0.32 -8.22
C ASP A 137 -60.68 -0.40 -9.26
N ASN A 138 -60.13 -1.37 -10.00
CA ASN A 138 -60.89 -2.23 -10.90
C ASN A 138 -61.86 -3.16 -10.16
N PHE A 139 -61.53 -3.61 -8.94
CA PHE A 139 -62.42 -4.39 -8.08
C PHE A 139 -63.63 -3.58 -7.58
N PHE A 140 -63.46 -2.29 -7.33
CA PHE A 140 -64.58 -1.41 -6.91
C PHE A 140 -65.35 -0.77 -8.07
N GLN A 141 -64.75 -0.69 -9.27
CA GLN A 141 -65.40 -0.19 -10.49
C GLN A 141 -66.06 -1.28 -11.34
N SER A 142 -65.84 -2.56 -11.03
CA SER A 142 -66.57 -3.64 -11.68
C SER A 142 -68.04 -3.56 -11.29
N ASN A 143 -68.87 -3.41 -12.32
CA ASN A 143 -70.32 -3.21 -12.26
C ASN A 143 -71.00 -4.13 -11.21
N PRO A 144 -71.87 -3.63 -10.30
CA PRO A 144 -72.55 -4.47 -9.31
C PRO A 144 -73.59 -5.44 -9.92
N GLU A 145 -73.66 -5.54 -11.24
CA GLU A 145 -74.52 -6.47 -11.97
C GLU A 145 -73.86 -7.85 -12.18
N GLN A 146 -73.31 -8.45 -11.12
CA GLN A 146 -73.20 -9.89 -11.05
C GLN A 146 -74.12 -10.42 -9.97
N ARG A 147 -75.30 -10.84 -10.44
CA ARG A 147 -76.31 -11.57 -9.69
C ARG A 147 -75.66 -12.65 -8.84
N SER A 148 -75.92 -12.55 -7.54
CA SER A 148 -75.77 -13.61 -6.58
C SER A 148 -76.39 -14.91 -7.09
N THR A 149 -75.59 -15.96 -7.23
CA THR A 149 -76.09 -17.32 -7.01
C THR A 149 -74.95 -18.17 -6.47
N ASN A 150 -74.75 -18.08 -5.16
CA ASN A 150 -74.06 -19.14 -4.44
C ASN A 150 -74.89 -20.43 -4.53
N PRO A 151 -74.24 -21.59 -4.60
CA PRO A 151 -74.58 -22.59 -3.61
C PRO A 151 -73.36 -22.87 -2.73
N ILE A 152 -73.57 -22.56 -1.46
CA ILE A 152 -72.77 -22.98 -0.32
C ILE A 152 -72.52 -24.49 -0.42
N LYS A 153 -71.27 -24.92 -0.61
CA LYS A 153 -70.82 -26.25 -0.23
C LYS A 153 -69.79 -26.14 0.88
N LYS A 154 -70.22 -26.57 2.07
CA LYS A 154 -69.42 -26.67 3.28
C LYS A 154 -68.28 -27.69 3.12
N ARG A 155 -67.17 -27.35 3.78
CA ARG A 155 -66.29 -28.23 4.60
C ARG A 155 -65.11 -28.92 3.90
N ARG A 156 -63.91 -28.40 4.18
CA ARG A 156 -62.91 -29.09 5.04
C ARG A 156 -61.88 -28.10 5.64
N LYS A 157 -61.85 -28.05 6.97
CA LYS A 157 -60.66 -27.83 7.83
C LYS A 157 -59.51 -28.72 7.30
N SER A 158 -58.22 -28.43 7.37
CA SER A 158 -57.38 -27.39 7.99
C SER A 158 -55.94 -27.82 7.69
N GLU A 159 -55.02 -26.92 7.32
CA GLU A 159 -53.62 -27.00 7.78
C GLU A 159 -52.89 -25.69 7.48
N THR A 160 -52.81 -24.85 8.51
CA THR A 160 -51.84 -23.78 8.66
C THR A 160 -50.46 -24.39 8.89
N ILE A 161 -49.50 -24.09 8.02
CA ILE A 161 -48.08 -24.15 8.40
C ILE A 161 -47.64 -22.71 8.60
N SER A 162 -47.70 -22.30 9.87
CA SER A 162 -46.91 -21.21 10.42
C SER A 162 -45.44 -21.63 10.45
N ASN A 163 -44.55 -20.81 9.92
CA ASN A 163 -43.17 -20.74 10.40
C ASN A 163 -42.82 -19.26 10.60
N GLU A 164 -43.21 -18.75 11.76
CA GLU A 164 -42.50 -17.66 12.41
C GLU A 164 -41.39 -18.30 13.27
N GLN A 165 -40.12 -18.10 12.90
CA GLN A 165 -38.97 -18.12 13.82
C GLN A 165 -37.71 -17.76 13.02
N GLY A 166 -36.92 -16.74 13.35
CA GLY A 166 -36.98 -15.79 14.44
C GLY A 166 -36.14 -14.57 14.08
N ILE A 167 -36.64 -13.40 14.48
CA ILE A 167 -35.88 -12.16 14.50
C ILE A 167 -35.15 -12.17 15.84
N SER A 168 -33.83 -12.34 15.84
CA SER A 168 -33.00 -11.96 16.98
C SER A 168 -32.64 -10.48 16.82
N ASN A 169 -33.27 -9.66 17.64
CA ASN A 169 -32.83 -8.30 17.90
C ASN A 169 -31.54 -8.37 18.72
N GLU A 170 -30.52 -7.65 18.29
CA GLU A 170 -29.60 -7.02 19.24
C GLU A 170 -29.23 -5.65 18.68
N ALA A 171 -29.79 -4.65 19.33
CA ALA A 171 -29.34 -3.28 19.22
C ALA A 171 -27.96 -3.18 19.88
N ASP A 172 -27.08 -2.33 19.36
CA ASP A 172 -26.39 -1.43 20.28
C ASP A 172 -25.85 -0.18 19.59
N ASN A 173 -25.94 0.89 20.38
CA ASN A 173 -25.68 2.28 20.10
C ASN A 173 -24.19 2.60 20.02
N GLU A 174 -23.82 3.62 19.23
CA GLU A 174 -22.94 4.74 19.61
C GLU A 174 -22.74 5.63 18.37
N LYS A 175 -23.33 6.83 18.30
CA LYS A 175 -22.92 8.12 18.91
C LYS A 175 -21.75 8.79 18.20
N ASP A 176 -22.09 9.94 17.60
CA ASP A 176 -21.31 11.16 17.31
C ASP A 176 -19.87 11.02 16.79
N LYS A 177 -19.58 11.65 15.64
CA LYS A 177 -18.91 12.97 15.61
C LYS A 177 -18.81 13.50 14.18
N ALA A 178 -19.38 14.68 13.96
CA ALA A 178 -19.09 15.51 12.79
C ALA A 178 -17.71 16.15 12.96
N GLU A 179 -16.84 16.05 11.95
CA GLU A 179 -15.64 16.90 11.84
C GLU A 179 -15.47 17.40 10.40
N SER A 180 -15.62 18.72 10.31
CA SER A 180 -15.31 19.72 9.29
C SER A 180 -14.45 19.34 8.07
N GLU A 181 -14.98 19.67 6.90
CA GLU A 181 -14.24 19.91 5.66
C GLU A 181 -13.37 21.18 5.79
N ALA A 182 -12.07 21.05 5.55
CA ALA A 182 -11.16 22.17 5.29
C ALA A 182 -10.75 22.11 3.81
N GLN A 183 -11.30 23.02 3.01
CA GLN A 183 -10.86 23.23 1.64
C GLN A 183 -9.58 24.08 1.65
N ASN A 184 -8.46 23.48 1.27
CA ASN A 184 -7.26 24.21 0.86
C ASN A 184 -7.05 23.97 -0.64
N SER A 185 -7.54 24.91 -1.44
CA SER A 185 -7.22 25.01 -2.86
C SER A 185 -5.80 25.57 -3.00
N ILE A 186 -4.86 24.75 -3.44
CA ILE A 186 -3.55 25.23 -3.89
C ILE A 186 -3.66 25.50 -5.40
N SER A 187 -3.60 26.78 -5.77
CA SER A 187 -3.40 27.21 -7.15
C SER A 187 -1.95 26.97 -7.55
N ILE A 188 -1.73 26.13 -8.55
CA ILE A 188 -0.46 26.01 -9.26
C ILE A 188 -0.48 27.01 -10.42
N SER A 189 0.39 28.02 -10.35
CA SER A 189 0.73 28.87 -11.50
C SER A 189 1.81 28.16 -12.32
N GLU A 190 1.56 28.07 -13.62
CA GLU A 190 2.52 27.62 -14.63
C GLU A 190 3.67 28.63 -14.71
N GLU A 191 4.89 28.16 -14.46
CA GLU A 191 6.11 28.85 -14.87
C GLU A 191 6.90 27.87 -15.74
N ASP A 192 6.86 28.14 -17.05
CA ASP A 192 7.78 27.60 -18.03
C ASP A 192 9.22 27.89 -17.58
N ASP A 193 10.06 26.85 -17.50
CA ASP A 193 11.48 27.07 -17.71
C ASP A 193 12.12 25.93 -18.51
N SER A 194 12.77 26.37 -19.58
CA SER A 194 13.39 25.59 -20.63
C SER A 194 14.72 25.05 -20.14
N SER A 195 14.95 23.73 -20.23
CA SER A 195 16.32 23.22 -20.19
C SER A 195 16.51 22.10 -21.21
N ASP A 196 17.39 22.36 -22.16
CA ASP A 196 17.84 21.46 -23.21
C ASP A 196 18.42 20.16 -22.64
N TYR A 197 17.72 19.05 -22.84
CA TYR A 197 18.21 17.72 -22.49
C TYR A 197 19.13 17.21 -23.61
N ILE A 198 20.44 17.17 -23.34
CA ILE A 198 21.40 16.45 -24.18
C ILE A 198 21.36 14.97 -23.78
N PRO A 199 21.05 14.03 -24.70
CA PRO A 199 21.08 12.61 -24.39
C PRO A 199 22.52 12.12 -24.36
N ILE A 200 22.97 11.64 -23.22
CA ILE A 200 24.19 10.84 -23.12
C ILE A 200 23.83 9.44 -23.62
N SER A 201 24.33 9.10 -24.80
CA SER A 201 24.37 7.75 -25.32
C SER A 201 25.40 6.94 -24.54
N GLU A 202 24.94 5.96 -23.78
CA GLU A 202 25.75 4.81 -23.37
C GLU A 202 25.01 3.56 -23.87
N ASP A 203 25.46 3.11 -25.05
CA ASP A 203 25.45 1.71 -25.40
C ASP A 203 26.27 0.98 -24.33
N ASP A 204 25.65 0.07 -23.58
CA ASP A 204 26.31 -1.13 -23.11
C ASP A 204 25.29 -2.25 -22.92
N GLU A 205 25.43 -3.25 -23.80
CA GLU A 205 24.78 -4.55 -23.80
C GLU A 205 25.11 -5.31 -22.50
N ASN A 206 24.10 -5.59 -21.66
CA ASN A 206 23.79 -6.91 -21.09
C ASN A 206 22.84 -6.77 -19.89
N SER A 207 21.60 -7.22 -20.04
CA SER A 207 21.14 -8.40 -19.31
C SER A 207 19.69 -8.67 -19.69
N ASP A 208 19.46 -9.85 -20.26
CA ASP A 208 18.13 -10.43 -20.44
C ASP A 208 17.48 -10.68 -19.07
N TYR A 209 16.83 -9.65 -18.52
CA TYR A 209 15.86 -9.83 -17.46
C TYR A 209 14.48 -9.91 -18.07
N ILE A 210 14.04 -11.14 -18.38
CA ILE A 210 12.64 -11.44 -18.67
C ILE A 210 11.95 -11.73 -17.33
N PRO A 211 11.03 -10.88 -16.85
CA PRO A 211 10.19 -11.25 -15.72
C PRO A 211 9.24 -12.36 -16.19
N ARG A 212 9.42 -13.58 -15.68
CA ARG A 212 8.41 -14.63 -15.79
C ARG A 212 7.25 -14.24 -14.87
N TYR A 213 6.20 -13.68 -15.44
CA TYR A 213 4.92 -13.53 -14.75
C TYR A 213 4.34 -14.92 -14.47
N HIS A 214 4.32 -15.32 -13.20
CA HIS A 214 3.42 -16.36 -12.73
C HIS A 214 2.01 -15.75 -12.67
N ASN A 215 1.25 -15.92 -13.75
CA ASN A 215 -0.19 -15.66 -13.80
C ASN A 215 -0.93 -16.68 -12.92
N ASN A 216 -0.92 -16.48 -11.60
CA ASN A 216 -1.76 -17.25 -10.69
C ASN A 216 -2.98 -16.49 -10.16
N SER A 217 -3.14 -15.20 -10.47
CA SER A 217 -4.29 -14.42 -9.98
C SER A 217 -5.54 -14.52 -10.87
N LEU A 218 -5.42 -14.92 -12.15
CA LEU A 218 -6.56 -14.97 -13.08
C LEU A 218 -7.27 -16.33 -13.13
N ILE A 219 -6.64 -17.41 -12.65
CA ILE A 219 -7.24 -18.75 -12.67
C ILE A 219 -8.16 -18.98 -11.46
N GLU A 220 -7.94 -18.30 -10.33
CA GLU A 220 -8.86 -18.40 -9.19
C GLU A 220 -10.16 -17.60 -9.37
N PHE A 221 -10.12 -16.51 -10.14
CA PHE A 221 -11.34 -15.70 -10.37
C PHE A 221 -12.34 -16.39 -11.33
N LEU A 222 -11.86 -17.24 -12.24
CA LEU A 222 -12.71 -17.99 -13.17
C LEU A 222 -13.28 -19.31 -12.58
N ARG A 223 -12.87 -19.72 -11.37
CA ARG A 223 -13.47 -20.87 -10.69
C ARG A 223 -14.75 -20.55 -9.91
N PHE A 224 -15.04 -19.27 -9.69
CA PHE A 224 -16.24 -18.84 -8.96
C PHE A 224 -17.46 -18.59 -9.86
N PHE A 225 -17.30 -18.59 -11.18
CA PHE A 225 -18.37 -18.27 -12.14
C PHE A 225 -18.48 -19.28 -13.30
N SER A 226 -18.54 -20.58 -13.00
CA SER A 226 -19.03 -21.57 -13.97
C SER A 226 -20.17 -22.39 -13.35
N PRO A 227 -21.30 -22.58 -14.06
CA PRO A 227 -22.53 -23.16 -13.52
C PRO A 227 -22.42 -24.62 -13.09
#